data_AF-A0A3B9D0V0-F1
#
_entry.id   AF-A0A3B9D0V0-F1
#
_cell.length_a   1.000
_cell.length_b   1.000
_cell.length_c   1.000
_cell.angle_alpha   90.00
_cell.angle_beta   90.00
_cell.angle_gamma   90.00
#
_symmetry.space_group_name_H-M   'P 1'
#
loop_
_entity.id
_entity.type
_entity.pdbx_description
1 polymer ?
#
loop_
_entity_poly.entity_id
_entity_poly.type
_entity_poly.pdbx_seq_one_letter_code
_entity_poly.pdbx_strand_id
1 'polypeptide(L)'
;MARILLLLLTVPVVIAFSDEDESKRTTDPIEIPNQLRPFNGLIGEWRGVGQLKRGSRQGAWSEKTSWGWGFADGQAVIKATAKDGQRFRSLTFQIEDGNLQLVQDTGDQKLLFRPKPSSEPQSSKLRIFVSKPDREGVSHRCTIRQLSEKRTTILFERQTSAQGAFRRTAEIGYTRSGTSLAQTESSRRECVVTGGRGTIAVSHKGNTWYVCCTGCLQAFQQNPDKVIARYLASKKGE
;
A
#
# COMPACT_ATOMS: atom_id res chain seq x y z
N MET A 1 -4.65 -12.03 89.49
CA MET A 1 -4.99 -10.91 88.60
C MET A 1 -4.89 -11.38 87.16
N ALA A 2 -5.98 -11.23 86.42
CA ALA A 2 -6.27 -11.91 85.15
C ALA A 2 -5.36 -11.48 84.00
N ARG A 3 -4.86 -12.46 83.22
CA ARG A 3 -4.26 -12.22 81.90
C ARG A 3 -5.28 -12.60 80.84
N ILE A 4 -5.78 -11.58 80.15
CA ILE A 4 -6.75 -11.67 79.05
C ILE A 4 -6.05 -12.27 77.83
N LEU A 5 -6.56 -13.41 77.37
CA LEU A 5 -6.13 -14.13 76.17
C LEU A 5 -6.82 -13.50 74.96
N LEU A 6 -6.09 -12.73 74.16
CA LEU A 6 -6.60 -12.12 72.93
C LEU A 6 -6.49 -13.13 71.77
N LEU A 7 -7.62 -13.75 71.41
CA LEU A 7 -7.76 -14.61 70.22
C LEU A 7 -7.80 -13.75 68.96
N LEU A 8 -6.72 -13.80 68.16
CA LEU A 8 -6.67 -13.22 66.81
C LEU A 8 -7.32 -14.19 65.81
N LEU A 9 -8.54 -13.87 65.37
CA LEU A 9 -9.22 -14.50 64.24
C LEU A 9 -8.58 -14.01 62.93
N THR A 10 -7.84 -14.87 62.24
CA THR A 10 -7.36 -14.61 60.88
C THR A 10 -8.43 -15.01 59.86
N VAL A 11 -9.02 -14.02 59.19
CA VAL A 11 -9.91 -14.23 58.04
C VAL A 11 -9.05 -14.37 56.78
N PRO A 12 -9.16 -15.45 55.99
CA PRO A 12 -8.44 -15.55 54.73
C PRO A 12 -9.12 -14.66 53.69
N VAL A 13 -8.44 -13.60 53.28
CA VAL A 13 -8.83 -12.78 52.12
C VAL A 13 -8.50 -13.60 50.87
N VAL A 14 -9.54 -14.16 50.24
CA VAL A 14 -9.43 -14.76 48.91
C VAL A 14 -9.27 -13.61 47.93
N ILE A 15 -8.03 -13.36 47.49
CA ILE A 15 -7.75 -12.43 46.39
C ILE A 15 -8.17 -13.17 45.12
N ALA A 16 -9.37 -12.87 44.64
CA ALA A 16 -9.76 -13.22 43.28
C ALA A 16 -8.87 -12.41 42.33
N PHE A 17 -7.91 -13.08 41.70
CA PHE A 17 -7.22 -12.53 40.54
C PHE A 17 -8.24 -12.52 39.40
N SER A 18 -8.86 -11.35 39.17
CA SER A 18 -9.50 -11.08 37.88
C SER A 18 -8.39 -11.07 36.84
N ASP A 19 -8.32 -12.11 36.01
CA ASP A 19 -7.62 -12.10 34.73
C ASP A 19 -8.35 -11.12 33.78
N GLU A 20 -8.22 -9.83 34.05
CA GLU A 20 -8.64 -8.74 33.18
C GLU A 20 -7.39 -8.06 32.61
N ASP A 21 -6.64 -8.73 31.74
CA ASP A 21 -5.87 -7.99 30.72
C ASP A 21 -5.48 -8.81 29.47
N GLU A 22 -6.42 -9.55 28.89
CA GLU A 22 -6.24 -10.11 27.54
C GLU A 22 -6.99 -9.32 26.44
N SER A 23 -7.52 -8.12 26.76
CA SER A 23 -8.37 -7.33 25.84
C SER A 23 -7.69 -6.17 25.10
N LYS A 24 -6.38 -5.96 25.26
CA LYS A 24 -5.64 -4.92 24.52
C LYS A 24 -4.64 -5.46 23.50
N ARG A 25 -5.06 -6.42 22.68
CA ARG A 25 -4.63 -6.39 21.27
C ARG A 25 -5.65 -5.55 20.52
N THR A 26 -5.31 -4.31 20.24
CA THR A 26 -6.12 -3.36 19.46
C THR A 26 -6.48 -3.96 18.11
N THR A 27 -7.61 -4.67 18.05
CA THR A 27 -8.31 -5.12 16.85
C THR A 27 -9.05 -3.94 16.21
N ASP A 28 -8.37 -2.81 16.11
CA ASP A 28 -8.87 -1.69 15.34
C ASP A 28 -8.70 -2.02 13.86
N PRO A 29 -9.78 -1.92 13.06
CA PRO A 29 -9.74 -2.24 11.66
C PRO A 29 -8.75 -1.30 11.03
N ILE A 30 -7.91 -1.86 10.16
CA ILE A 30 -6.92 -1.10 9.42
C ILE A 30 -7.61 0.11 8.79
N GLU A 31 -7.27 1.29 9.28
CA GLU A 31 -7.75 2.52 8.68
C GLU A 31 -7.06 2.68 7.33
N ILE A 32 -7.84 2.78 6.26
CA ILE A 32 -7.30 3.00 4.92
C ILE A 32 -7.12 4.50 4.70
N PRO A 33 -5.88 5.02 4.63
CA PRO A 33 -5.64 6.44 4.45
C PRO A 33 -6.19 6.90 3.10
N ASN A 34 -6.93 8.00 3.09
CA ASN A 34 -7.51 8.57 1.86
C ASN A 34 -6.42 8.92 0.83
N GLN A 35 -5.22 9.27 1.26
CA GLN A 35 -4.06 9.54 0.41
C GLN A 35 -3.58 8.32 -0.38
N LEU A 36 -3.85 7.10 0.08
CA LEU A 36 -3.44 5.86 -0.60
C LEU A 36 -4.49 5.32 -1.59
N ARG A 37 -5.77 5.66 -1.41
CA ARG A 37 -6.87 5.21 -2.29
C ARG A 37 -6.65 5.52 -3.79
N PRO A 38 -6.07 6.67 -4.19
CA PRO A 38 -5.83 6.97 -5.60
C PRO A 38 -4.91 5.97 -6.32
N PHE A 39 -4.15 5.14 -5.58
CA PHE A 39 -3.27 4.13 -6.15
C PHE A 39 -3.94 2.75 -6.30
N ASN A 40 -5.23 2.61 -5.95
CA ASN A 40 -6.00 1.37 -6.15
C ASN A 40 -5.95 0.85 -7.59
N GLY A 41 -5.82 1.76 -8.57
CA GLY A 41 -5.68 1.40 -9.98
C GLY A 41 -4.42 0.59 -10.31
N LEU A 42 -3.40 0.61 -9.44
CA LEU A 42 -2.15 -0.12 -9.61
C LEU A 42 -2.21 -1.56 -9.08
N ILE A 43 -3.15 -1.88 -8.18
CA ILE A 43 -3.22 -3.20 -7.53
C ILE A 43 -3.39 -4.32 -8.55
N GLY A 44 -2.62 -5.39 -8.35
CA GLY A 44 -2.58 -6.58 -9.18
C GLY A 44 -1.23 -6.84 -9.83
N GLU A 45 -1.22 -7.79 -10.77
CA GLU A 45 -0.04 -8.29 -11.46
C GLU A 45 0.21 -7.56 -12.79
N TRP A 46 1.47 -7.28 -13.09
CA TRP A 46 1.89 -6.53 -14.28
C TRP A 46 3.13 -7.14 -14.94
N ARG A 47 3.20 -7.04 -16.27
CA ARG A 47 4.38 -7.31 -17.08
C ARG A 47 4.97 -6.00 -17.56
N GLY A 48 6.24 -5.76 -17.25
CA GLY A 48 6.97 -4.54 -17.57
C GLY A 48 7.99 -4.75 -18.68
N VAL A 49 8.17 -3.72 -19.51
CA VAL A 49 9.34 -3.57 -20.38
C VAL A 49 10.04 -2.28 -20.00
N GLY A 50 11.26 -2.40 -19.49
CA GLY A 50 12.12 -1.30 -19.11
C GLY A 50 13.06 -0.88 -20.23
N GLN A 51 13.30 0.41 -20.34
CA GLN A 51 14.22 0.99 -21.33
C GLN A 51 15.03 2.12 -20.70
N LEU A 52 16.35 2.17 -20.96
CA LEU A 52 17.18 3.30 -20.56
C LEU A 52 16.91 4.53 -21.44
N LYS A 53 16.77 4.33 -22.75
CA LYS A 53 16.44 5.36 -23.76
C LYS A 53 15.11 5.05 -24.44
N ARG A 54 14.26 6.08 -24.63
CA ARG A 54 12.93 5.92 -25.26
C ARG A 54 13.10 5.31 -26.65
N GLY A 55 12.35 4.25 -26.93
CA GLY A 55 12.34 3.62 -28.25
C GLY A 55 13.61 2.83 -28.61
N SER A 56 14.57 2.71 -27.68
CA SER A 56 15.76 1.87 -27.87
C SER A 56 15.60 0.53 -27.16
N ARG A 57 16.11 -0.53 -27.80
CA ARG A 57 16.24 -1.87 -27.18
C ARG A 57 17.58 -2.07 -26.46
N GLN A 58 18.54 -1.16 -26.67
CA GLN A 58 19.84 -1.25 -26.01
C GLN A 58 19.68 -1.03 -24.50
N GLY A 59 20.11 -2.01 -23.72
CA GLY A 59 19.92 -2.01 -22.26
C GLY A 59 18.45 -2.12 -21.82
N ALA A 60 17.55 -2.56 -22.70
CA ALA A 60 16.16 -2.83 -22.33
C ALA A 60 16.06 -4.18 -21.59
N TRP A 61 15.07 -4.29 -20.71
CA TRP A 61 14.79 -5.51 -19.96
C TRP A 61 13.30 -5.76 -19.85
N SER A 62 12.95 -6.98 -19.46
CA SER A 62 11.59 -7.36 -19.09
C SER A 62 11.55 -7.64 -17.59
N GLU A 63 10.46 -7.26 -16.94
CA GLU A 63 10.25 -7.54 -15.52
C GLU A 63 8.78 -7.88 -15.25
N LYS A 64 8.50 -8.44 -14.08
CA LYS A 64 7.13 -8.61 -13.57
C LYS A 64 7.00 -7.86 -12.26
N THR A 65 5.84 -7.27 -12.02
CA THR A 65 5.60 -6.53 -10.78
C THR A 65 4.23 -6.86 -10.22
N SER A 66 4.20 -7.20 -8.92
CA SER A 66 2.97 -7.39 -8.15
C SER A 66 2.76 -6.20 -7.24
N TRP A 67 1.61 -5.54 -7.36
CA TRP A 67 1.17 -4.47 -6.47
C TRP A 67 0.08 -4.99 -5.53
N GLY A 68 0.26 -4.76 -4.23
CA GLY A 68 -0.69 -5.18 -3.21
C GLY A 68 -0.74 -4.22 -2.04
N TRP A 69 -1.86 -4.27 -1.32
CA TRP A 69 -1.96 -3.66 -0.01
C TRP A 69 -1.20 -4.51 1.02
N GLY A 70 -0.48 -3.85 1.91
CA GLY A 70 0.13 -4.44 3.10
C GLY A 70 -0.43 -3.76 4.34
N PHE A 71 -0.63 -4.54 5.40
CA PHE A 71 -1.22 -4.09 6.66
C PHE A 71 -0.42 -4.65 7.81
N ALA A 72 0.27 -3.79 8.54
CA ALA A 72 1.09 -4.16 9.70
C ALA A 72 1.04 -3.04 10.73
N ASP A 73 0.95 -3.39 12.02
CA ASP A 73 1.01 -2.45 13.14
C ASP A 73 0.01 -1.26 13.02
N GLY A 74 -1.19 -1.55 12.51
CA GLY A 74 -2.24 -0.54 12.26
C GLY A 74 -1.99 0.38 11.06
N GLN A 75 -0.87 0.20 10.35
CA GLN A 75 -0.52 1.00 9.17
C GLN A 75 -0.87 0.27 7.88
N ALA A 76 -1.47 1.02 6.95
CA ALA A 76 -1.69 0.55 5.59
C ALA A 76 -0.60 1.09 4.66
N VAL A 77 -0.07 0.22 3.81
CA VAL A 77 0.87 0.56 2.73
C VAL A 77 0.42 -0.07 1.43
N ILE A 78 0.86 0.50 0.31
CA ILE A 78 0.76 -0.17 -1.01
C ILE A 78 2.17 -0.46 -1.48
N LYS A 79 2.47 -1.75 -1.69
CA LYS A 79 3.79 -2.22 -2.06
C LYS A 79 3.76 -2.86 -3.44
N ALA A 80 4.67 -2.43 -4.30
CA ALA A 80 5.09 -3.11 -5.51
C ALA A 80 6.31 -3.97 -5.21
N THR A 81 6.33 -5.22 -5.66
CA THR A 81 7.53 -6.05 -5.66
C THR A 81 7.86 -6.44 -7.10
N ALA A 82 9.06 -6.11 -7.55
CA ALA A 82 9.54 -6.47 -8.86
C ALA A 82 10.30 -7.80 -8.83
N LYS A 83 10.06 -8.62 -9.84
CA LYS A 83 10.82 -9.81 -10.18
C LYS A 83 11.57 -9.54 -11.48
N ASP A 84 12.87 -9.83 -11.48
CA ASP A 84 13.80 -9.59 -12.60
C ASP A 84 13.90 -8.10 -12.99
N GLY A 85 13.57 -7.20 -12.07
CA GLY A 85 13.60 -5.74 -12.29
C GLY A 85 15.00 -5.14 -12.11
N GLN A 86 15.29 -4.06 -12.82
CA GLN A 86 16.59 -3.38 -12.77
C GLN A 86 16.59 -2.06 -11.98
N ARG A 87 15.41 -1.49 -11.69
CA ARG A 87 15.31 -0.16 -11.06
C ARG A 87 14.95 -0.20 -9.59
N PHE A 88 14.22 -1.22 -9.17
CA PHE A 88 13.80 -1.39 -7.80
C PHE A 88 13.54 -2.86 -7.53
N ARG A 89 13.79 -3.29 -6.31
CA ARG A 89 13.22 -4.52 -5.74
C ARG A 89 11.80 -4.27 -5.27
N SER A 90 11.57 -3.13 -4.61
CA SER A 90 10.22 -2.70 -4.26
C SER A 90 10.01 -1.19 -4.33
N LEU A 91 8.76 -0.82 -4.62
CA LEU A 91 8.23 0.54 -4.42
C LEU A 91 7.16 0.46 -3.33
N THR A 92 7.15 1.39 -2.37
CA THR A 92 6.17 1.38 -1.28
C THR A 92 5.58 2.77 -1.10
N PHE A 93 4.27 2.90 -1.26
CA PHE A 93 3.52 4.05 -0.81
C PHE A 93 3.16 3.87 0.66
N GLN A 94 3.52 4.85 1.48
CA GLN A 94 3.28 4.85 2.92
C GLN A 94 2.91 6.24 3.40
N ILE A 95 2.27 6.32 4.56
CA ILE A 95 2.00 7.57 5.26
C ILE A 95 2.95 7.64 6.46
N GLU A 96 3.76 8.69 6.53
CA GLU A 96 4.66 8.97 7.65
C GLU A 96 4.40 10.40 8.10
N ASP A 97 4.11 10.59 9.40
CA ASP A 97 3.72 11.87 10.00
C ASP A 97 2.58 12.57 9.24
N GLY A 98 1.57 11.81 8.80
CA GLY A 98 0.43 12.31 8.02
C GLY A 98 0.74 12.66 6.56
N ASN A 99 1.98 12.45 6.11
CA ASN A 99 2.43 12.80 4.77
C ASN A 99 2.62 11.56 3.91
N LEU A 100 2.07 11.60 2.68
CA LEU A 100 2.34 10.57 1.68
C LEU A 100 3.81 10.57 1.28
N GLN A 101 4.40 9.38 1.23
CA GLN A 101 5.74 9.15 0.72
C GLN A 101 5.77 7.96 -0.25
N LEU A 102 6.75 7.98 -1.14
CA LEU A 102 7.14 6.84 -1.95
C LEU A 102 8.56 6.43 -1.54
N VAL A 103 8.73 5.17 -1.15
CA VAL A 103 10.04 4.57 -0.87
C VAL A 103 10.41 3.64 -2.02
N GLN A 104 11.58 3.86 -2.60
CA GLN A 104 12.18 2.96 -3.58
C GLN A 104 13.33 2.19 -2.91
N ASP A 105 13.21 0.88 -2.86
CA ASP A 105 14.26 -0.02 -2.40
C ASP A 105 14.90 -0.68 -3.62
N THR A 106 16.20 -0.45 -3.83
CA THR A 106 16.97 -1.04 -4.95
C THR A 106 17.69 -2.32 -4.57
N GLY A 107 17.64 -2.76 -3.31
CA GLY A 107 18.50 -3.80 -2.74
C GLY A 107 19.75 -3.21 -2.07
N ASP A 108 20.39 -2.25 -2.73
CA ASP A 108 21.60 -1.59 -2.20
C ASP A 108 21.28 -0.34 -1.37
N GLN A 109 20.22 0.37 -1.73
CA GLN A 109 19.83 1.61 -1.09
C GLN A 109 18.31 1.79 -1.05
N LYS A 110 17.88 2.62 -0.10
CA LYS A 110 16.50 3.11 -0.02
C LYS A 110 16.47 4.61 -0.32
N LEU A 111 15.69 4.97 -1.33
CA LEU A 111 15.43 6.36 -1.70
C LEU A 111 14.02 6.76 -1.25
N LEU A 112 13.93 7.90 -0.56
CA LEU A 112 12.68 8.46 -0.08
C LEU A 112 12.28 9.63 -0.97
N PHE A 113 11.05 9.57 -1.48
CA PHE A 113 10.46 10.60 -2.33
C PHE A 113 9.21 11.17 -1.69
N ARG A 114 8.99 12.47 -1.89
CA ARG A 114 7.76 13.17 -1.51
C ARG A 114 6.99 13.62 -2.75
N PRO A 115 5.65 13.69 -2.70
CA PRO A 115 4.86 14.26 -3.78
C PRO A 115 5.38 15.65 -4.13
N LYS A 116 5.58 15.91 -5.42
CA LYS A 116 5.87 17.27 -5.88
C LYS A 116 4.59 18.10 -5.69
N PRO A 117 4.64 19.24 -4.96
CA PRO A 117 3.52 20.18 -4.91
C PRO A 117 3.17 20.58 -6.35
N SER A 118 1.92 20.38 -6.78
CA SER A 118 1.57 20.64 -8.18
C SER A 118 1.32 22.14 -8.39
N SER A 119 2.08 22.74 -9.32
CA SER A 119 1.68 23.97 -10.02
C SER A 119 1.03 23.66 -11.38
N GLU A 120 1.15 22.42 -11.85
CA GLU A 120 0.52 21.92 -13.08
C GLU A 120 -0.82 21.25 -12.75
N PRO A 121 -1.79 21.29 -13.68
CA PRO A 121 -3.00 20.47 -13.59
C PRO A 121 -2.62 18.99 -13.63
N GLN A 122 -2.39 18.40 -12.47
CA GLN A 122 -2.21 16.96 -12.34
C GLN A 122 -3.53 16.31 -12.71
N SER A 123 -3.60 15.72 -13.90
CA SER A 123 -4.62 14.71 -14.15
C SER A 123 -4.58 13.71 -12.99
N SER A 124 -5.75 13.24 -12.53
CA SER A 124 -5.86 12.26 -11.45
C SER A 124 -5.09 10.96 -11.69
N LYS A 125 -4.42 10.78 -12.83
CA LYS A 125 -3.64 9.60 -13.22
C LYS A 125 -2.12 9.84 -13.33
N LEU A 126 -1.63 11.06 -13.18
CA LEU A 126 -0.19 11.39 -13.15
C LEU A 126 0.23 11.71 -11.71
N ARG A 127 1.30 11.08 -11.24
CA ARG A 127 1.87 11.29 -9.90
C ARG A 127 3.36 11.49 -10.01
N ILE A 128 3.86 12.60 -9.46
CA ILE A 128 5.27 12.95 -9.50
C ILE A 128 5.79 12.98 -8.08
N PHE A 129 6.85 12.23 -7.83
CA PHE A 129 7.54 12.16 -6.55
C PHE A 129 9.01 12.56 -6.74
N VAL A 130 9.54 13.36 -5.83
CA VAL A 130 10.91 13.89 -5.89
C VAL A 130 11.62 13.63 -4.57
N SER A 131 12.87 13.16 -4.63
CA SER A 131 13.72 13.01 -3.46
C SER A 131 14.29 14.36 -3.04
N LYS A 132 14.74 14.47 -1.78
CA LYS A 132 15.68 15.54 -1.44
C LYS A 132 17.01 15.31 -2.20
N PRO A 133 17.79 16.36 -2.49
CA PRO A 133 19.16 16.20 -2.94
C PRO A 133 19.96 15.40 -1.91
N ASP A 134 20.84 14.51 -2.36
CA ASP A 134 21.84 13.87 -1.52
C ASP A 134 23.02 14.83 -1.23
N ARG A 135 24.08 14.30 -0.60
CA ARG A 135 25.28 15.08 -0.25
C ARG A 135 26.03 15.61 -1.47
N GLU A 136 25.86 14.98 -2.64
CA GLU A 136 26.44 15.42 -3.91
C GLU A 136 25.50 16.40 -4.66
N GLY A 137 24.37 16.78 -4.04
CA GLY A 137 23.36 17.63 -4.65
C GLY A 137 22.51 16.91 -5.70
N VAL A 138 22.58 15.58 -5.78
CA VAL A 138 21.84 14.77 -6.74
C VAL A 138 20.43 14.54 -6.24
N SER A 139 19.44 14.84 -7.08
CA SER A 139 18.02 14.56 -6.81
C SER A 139 17.47 13.53 -7.78
N HIS A 140 16.48 12.76 -7.32
CA HIS A 140 15.79 11.75 -8.10
C HIS A 140 14.32 12.10 -8.25
N ARG A 141 13.73 11.72 -9.38
CA ARG A 141 12.30 11.86 -9.65
C ARG A 141 11.72 10.54 -10.13
N CYS A 142 10.59 10.16 -9.54
CA CYS A 142 9.78 9.03 -9.95
C CYS A 142 8.41 9.55 -10.40
N THR A 143 8.09 9.32 -11.67
CA THR A 143 6.81 9.72 -12.25
C THR A 143 6.01 8.46 -12.59
N ILE A 144 4.83 8.31 -11.99
CA ILE A 144 3.92 7.20 -12.23
C ILE A 144 2.73 7.74 -13.00
N ARG A 145 2.44 7.16 -14.17
CA ARG A 145 1.34 7.58 -15.04
C ARG A 145 0.46 6.40 -15.40
N GLN A 146 -0.78 6.42 -14.96
CA GLN A 146 -1.78 5.45 -15.37
C GLN A 146 -2.43 5.91 -16.68
N LEU A 147 -2.18 5.21 -17.77
CA LEU A 147 -2.71 5.55 -19.10
C LEU A 147 -4.12 4.99 -19.28
N SER A 148 -4.35 3.77 -18.80
CA SER A 148 -5.65 3.10 -18.76
C SER A 148 -5.69 2.12 -17.59
N GLU A 149 -6.78 1.37 -17.43
CA GLU A 149 -6.82 0.28 -16.44
C GLU A 149 -5.78 -0.80 -16.73
N LYS A 150 -5.39 -0.99 -17.99
CA LYS A 150 -4.48 -2.06 -18.43
C LYS A 150 -3.05 -1.57 -18.71
N ARG A 151 -2.78 -0.25 -18.62
CA ARG A 151 -1.49 0.35 -18.98
C ARG A 151 -1.06 1.43 -17.99
N THR A 152 0.16 1.28 -17.50
CA THR A 152 0.82 2.23 -16.58
C THR A 152 2.28 2.39 -16.99
N THR A 153 2.85 3.57 -16.81
CA THR A 153 4.30 3.79 -16.93
C THR A 153 4.89 4.29 -15.63
N ILE A 154 6.14 3.90 -15.36
CA ILE A 154 6.98 4.44 -14.28
C ILE A 154 8.27 4.96 -14.90
N LEU A 155 8.50 6.26 -14.76
CA LEU A 155 9.66 6.98 -15.28
C LEU A 155 10.57 7.40 -14.12
N PHE A 156 11.83 7.00 -14.20
CA PHE A 156 12.89 7.39 -13.28
C PHE A 156 13.83 8.39 -13.93
N GLU A 157 14.07 9.49 -13.23
CA GLU A 157 14.93 10.58 -13.68
C GLU A 157 15.91 10.99 -12.57
N ARG A 158 17.03 11.56 -12.98
CA ARG A 158 18.10 12.07 -12.10
C ARG A 158 18.43 13.50 -12.50
N GLN A 159 18.68 14.34 -11.51
CA GLN A 159 19.20 15.69 -11.66
C GLN A 159 20.51 15.76 -10.88
N THR A 160 21.61 16.14 -11.53
CA THR A 160 22.97 16.10 -10.95
C THR A 160 23.44 17.43 -10.37
N SER A 161 22.63 18.48 -10.44
CA SER A 161 22.89 19.79 -9.82
C SER A 161 21.58 20.50 -9.55
N ALA A 162 21.50 21.36 -8.52
CA ALA A 162 20.25 22.02 -8.12
C ALA A 162 19.59 22.87 -9.23
N GLN A 163 20.37 23.40 -10.17
CA GLN A 163 19.92 24.19 -11.32
C GLN A 163 19.79 23.36 -12.61
N GLY A 164 20.20 22.09 -12.59
CA GLY A 164 20.14 21.20 -13.76
C GLY A 164 18.74 20.66 -14.06
N ALA A 165 18.52 20.20 -15.28
CA ALA A 165 17.27 19.52 -15.63
C ALA A 165 17.29 18.06 -15.18
N PHE A 166 16.13 17.52 -14.78
CA PHE A 166 15.94 16.09 -14.65
C PHE A 166 16.15 15.40 -16.02
N ARG A 167 17.02 14.40 -16.03
CA ARG A 167 17.30 13.54 -17.19
C ARG A 167 16.83 12.13 -16.90
N ARG A 168 16.18 11.51 -17.88
CA ARG A 168 15.76 10.12 -17.82
C ARG A 168 16.94 9.18 -17.57
N THR A 169 16.73 8.26 -16.64
CA THR A 169 17.61 7.13 -16.40
C THR A 169 16.96 5.81 -16.83
N ALA A 170 15.64 5.71 -16.69
CA ALA A 170 14.87 4.55 -17.10
C ALA A 170 13.38 4.88 -17.22
N GLU A 171 12.67 4.18 -18.10
CA GLU A 171 11.20 4.16 -18.12
C GLU A 171 10.74 2.72 -18.29
N ILE A 172 9.75 2.32 -17.49
CA ILE A 172 9.14 1.00 -17.54
C ILE A 172 7.70 1.16 -17.99
N GLY A 173 7.34 0.51 -19.08
CA GLY A 173 5.97 0.38 -19.55
C GLY A 173 5.35 -0.91 -19.04
N TYR A 174 4.33 -0.83 -18.21
CA TYR A 174 3.61 -1.97 -17.66
C TYR A 174 2.29 -2.24 -18.37
N THR A 175 2.02 -3.52 -18.56
CA THR A 175 0.75 -4.07 -19.02
C THR A 175 0.19 -5.00 -17.97
N ARG A 176 -1.08 -4.85 -17.62
CA ARG A 176 -1.72 -5.73 -16.64
C ARG A 176 -1.66 -7.19 -17.13
N SER A 177 -1.28 -8.08 -16.23
CA SER A 177 -1.22 -9.52 -16.51
C SER A 177 -2.62 -10.09 -16.69
N GLY A 178 -2.77 -11.10 -17.54
CA GLY A 178 -4.06 -11.76 -17.78
C GLY A 178 -5.09 -10.98 -18.61
N THR A 179 -4.80 -9.71 -18.99
CA THR A 179 -5.72 -8.94 -19.83
C THR A 179 -5.35 -9.04 -21.31
N SER A 180 -6.30 -9.45 -22.16
CA SER A 180 -6.26 -9.18 -23.60
C SER A 180 -6.72 -7.74 -23.88
N LEU A 181 -6.16 -7.09 -24.90
CA LEU A 181 -6.62 -5.77 -25.35
C LEU A 181 -8.09 -5.80 -25.83
N ALA A 182 -8.59 -6.97 -26.26
CA ALA A 182 -9.92 -7.17 -26.82
C ALA A 182 -11.01 -7.58 -25.80
N GLN A 183 -10.67 -7.79 -24.53
CA GLN A 183 -11.66 -8.18 -23.50
C GLN A 183 -12.19 -6.94 -22.75
N THR A 184 -13.48 -6.67 -22.89
CA THR A 184 -14.24 -5.74 -22.03
C THR A 184 -14.46 -6.42 -20.67
N GLU A 185 -14.08 -5.79 -19.56
CA GLU A 185 -14.20 -6.41 -18.24
C GLU A 185 -15.66 -6.55 -17.80
N SER A 186 -16.03 -7.76 -17.38
CA SER A 186 -17.34 -8.14 -16.88
C SER A 186 -17.46 -7.91 -15.36
N SER A 187 -18.43 -7.08 -14.98
CA SER A 187 -18.86 -6.73 -13.61
C SER A 187 -17.81 -6.00 -12.74
N ARG A 188 -18.09 -4.72 -12.44
CA ARG A 188 -17.28 -3.85 -11.56
C ARG A 188 -17.51 -4.22 -10.09
N ARG A 189 -16.95 -5.35 -9.66
CA ARG A 189 -16.95 -5.77 -8.26
C ARG A 189 -16.02 -4.88 -7.46
N GLU A 190 -16.45 -4.44 -6.29
CA GLU A 190 -15.66 -3.56 -5.41
C GLU A 190 -14.99 -4.36 -4.29
N CYS A 191 -13.77 -3.98 -3.94
CA CYS A 191 -13.06 -4.54 -2.80
C CYS A 191 -13.63 -3.96 -1.51
N VAL A 192 -14.20 -4.82 -0.66
CA VAL A 192 -14.83 -4.40 0.61
C VAL A 192 -13.87 -3.77 1.61
N VAL A 193 -12.56 -4.01 1.46
CA VAL A 193 -11.53 -3.44 2.34
C VAL A 193 -11.12 -2.04 1.89
N THR A 194 -10.88 -1.84 0.59
CA THR A 194 -10.18 -0.62 0.10
C THR A 194 -10.98 0.20 -0.92
N GLY A 195 -12.13 -0.29 -1.38
CA GLY A 195 -12.92 0.30 -2.47
C GLY A 195 -12.28 0.14 -3.86
N GLY A 196 -11.19 -0.62 -3.97
CA GLY A 196 -10.54 -0.93 -5.25
C GLY A 196 -11.33 -1.94 -6.08
N ARG A 197 -10.78 -2.37 -7.22
CA ARG A 197 -11.39 -3.45 -8.03
C ARG A 197 -11.26 -4.80 -7.32
N GLY A 198 -12.39 -5.41 -6.98
CA GLY A 198 -12.47 -6.74 -6.38
C GLY A 198 -12.27 -7.83 -7.44
N THR A 199 -11.26 -8.67 -7.24
CA THR A 199 -10.88 -9.75 -8.17
C THR A 199 -10.92 -11.13 -7.54
N ILE A 200 -10.93 -11.20 -6.20
CA ILE A 200 -10.94 -12.43 -5.41
C ILE A 200 -12.28 -12.49 -4.69
N ALA A 201 -13.05 -13.55 -4.90
CA ALA A 201 -14.29 -13.79 -4.17
C ALA A 201 -13.98 -14.35 -2.77
N VAL A 202 -14.69 -13.87 -1.75
CA VAL A 202 -14.65 -14.40 -0.38
C VAL A 202 -16.07 -14.61 0.11
N SER A 203 -16.31 -15.62 0.93
CA SER A 203 -17.63 -15.90 1.49
C SER A 203 -17.66 -15.61 2.98
N HIS A 204 -18.74 -14.99 3.46
CA HIS A 204 -18.99 -14.80 4.88
C HIS A 204 -20.48 -14.77 5.16
N LYS A 205 -20.94 -15.58 6.13
CA LYS A 205 -22.36 -15.70 6.52
C LYS A 205 -23.30 -15.90 5.33
N GLY A 206 -22.94 -16.80 4.41
CA GLY A 206 -23.72 -17.11 3.21
C GLY A 206 -23.69 -16.05 2.10
N ASN A 207 -23.03 -14.92 2.31
CA ASN A 207 -22.89 -13.85 1.32
C ASN A 207 -21.53 -13.91 0.62
N THR A 208 -21.49 -13.52 -0.65
CA THR A 208 -20.25 -13.39 -1.43
C THR A 208 -19.79 -11.94 -1.45
N TRP A 209 -18.55 -11.70 -1.06
CA TRP A 209 -17.85 -10.42 -1.08
C TRP A 209 -16.62 -10.51 -1.98
N TYR A 210 -15.99 -9.37 -2.25
CA TYR A 210 -14.81 -9.33 -3.10
C TYR A 210 -13.67 -8.55 -2.47
N VAL A 211 -12.43 -9.00 -2.69
CA VAL A 211 -11.19 -8.32 -2.29
C VAL A 211 -10.21 -8.21 -3.47
N CYS A 212 -9.27 -7.26 -3.42
CA CYS A 212 -8.43 -6.92 -4.57
C CYS A 212 -7.05 -7.61 -4.59
N CYS A 213 -6.58 -8.10 -3.46
CA CYS A 213 -5.27 -8.75 -3.33
C CYS A 213 -5.19 -9.59 -2.05
N THR A 214 -4.12 -10.38 -1.92
CA THR A 214 -3.87 -11.24 -0.75
C THR A 214 -3.83 -10.47 0.57
N GLY A 215 -3.29 -9.24 0.59
CA GLY A 215 -3.32 -8.41 1.79
C GLY A 215 -4.74 -8.07 2.25
N CYS A 216 -5.63 -7.75 1.31
CA CYS A 216 -7.05 -7.52 1.63
C CYS A 216 -7.79 -8.80 2.01
N LEU A 217 -7.39 -9.96 1.47
CA LEU A 217 -7.92 -11.25 1.91
C LEU A 217 -7.58 -11.50 3.39
N GLN A 218 -6.32 -11.30 3.77
CA GLN A 218 -5.88 -11.45 5.15
C GLN A 218 -6.60 -10.48 6.09
N ALA A 219 -6.69 -9.20 5.71
CA ALA A 219 -7.42 -8.19 6.47
C ALA A 219 -8.91 -8.55 6.64
N PHE A 220 -9.55 -9.08 5.59
CA PHE A 220 -10.94 -9.54 5.67
C PHE A 220 -11.09 -10.73 6.62
N GLN A 221 -10.20 -11.72 6.56
CA GLN A 221 -10.25 -12.92 7.41
C GLN A 221 -10.04 -12.60 8.89
N GLN A 222 -9.26 -11.56 9.22
CA GLN A 222 -9.02 -11.16 10.60
C GLN A 222 -10.28 -10.61 11.29
N ASN A 223 -11.10 -9.82 10.60
CA ASN A 223 -12.33 -9.28 11.18
C ASN A 223 -13.41 -8.99 10.10
N PRO A 224 -14.06 -10.04 9.57
CA PRO A 224 -14.95 -9.90 8.42
C PRO A 224 -16.19 -9.06 8.73
N ASP A 225 -16.77 -9.21 9.92
CA ASP A 225 -17.96 -8.47 10.34
C ASP A 225 -17.72 -6.95 10.40
N LYS A 226 -16.58 -6.53 10.98
CA LYS A 226 -16.23 -5.10 11.08
C LYS A 226 -15.90 -4.49 9.71
N VAL A 227 -15.21 -5.23 8.85
CA VAL A 227 -14.93 -4.82 7.45
C VAL A 227 -16.23 -4.63 6.66
N ILE A 228 -17.15 -5.59 6.75
CA ILE A 228 -18.45 -5.53 6.06
C ILE A 228 -19.29 -4.37 6.60
N ALA A 229 -19.34 -4.18 7.92
CA ALA A 229 -20.08 -3.08 8.52
C ALA A 229 -19.56 -1.71 8.02
N ARG A 230 -18.23 -1.52 7.97
CA ARG A 230 -17.60 -0.32 7.43
C ARG A 230 -17.94 -0.12 5.96
N TYR A 231 -17.85 -1.17 5.16
CA TYR A 231 -18.19 -1.12 3.74
C TYR A 231 -19.65 -0.70 3.53
N LEU A 232 -20.60 -1.35 4.20
CA LEU A 232 -22.02 -1.02 4.10
C LEU A 232 -22.32 0.40 4.59
N ALA A 233 -21.67 0.87 5.65
CA ALA A 233 -21.79 2.25 6.12
C ALA A 233 -21.32 3.25 5.05
N SER A 234 -20.21 2.96 4.36
CA SER A 234 -19.71 3.82 3.28
C SER A 234 -20.66 3.91 2.09
N LYS A 235 -21.53 2.91 1.88
CA LYS A 235 -22.54 2.88 0.82
C LYS A 235 -23.85 3.58 1.17
N LYS A 236 -24.12 3.82 2.46
CA LYS A 236 -25.33 4.52 2.90
C LYS A 236 -25.20 6.05 2.85
N GLY A 237 -23.97 6.56 2.71
CA GLY A 237 -23.69 7.99 2.62
C GLY A 237 -23.40 8.50 1.21
N GLU A 238 -23.63 7.67 0.19
CA GLU A 238 -23.54 7.97 -1.25
C GLU A 238 -24.97 8.14 -1.81
#